data_AF-A0A953X7F0-F1
#
_entry.id   AF-A0A953X7F0-F1
#
_cell.length_a   1.000
_cell.length_b   1.000
_cell.length_c   1.000
_cell.angle_alpha   90.00
_cell.angle_beta   90.00
_cell.angle_gamma   90.00
#
_symmetry.space_group_name_H-M   'P 1'
#
loop_
_entity.id
_entity.type
_entity.pdbx_description
1 polymer ?
#
loop_
_entity_poly.entity_id
_entity_poly.type
_entity_poly.pdbx_seq_one_letter_code
_entity_poly.pdbx_strand_id
1 'polypeptide(L)'
;SAGIIGFVTLQPASAYVDHLFVDEDWRFCGVGRGLLHVARESAGRPLTLDVDTKNTGARKAYKSLGWHVAASAGEPGTAGHIRLVSP
;
A
#
# COMPACT_ATOMS: atom_id res chain seq x y z
N SER A 1 -0.50 26.20 7.18
CA SER A 1 -0.83 24.76 7.20
C SER A 1 0.21 24.01 6.39
N ALA A 2 0.36 22.69 6.58
CA ALA A 2 1.36 21.88 5.86
C ALA A 2 0.97 21.52 4.41
N GLY A 3 -0.19 21.93 3.91
CA GLY A 3 -0.69 21.53 2.58
C GLY A 3 -1.15 20.07 2.52
N ILE A 4 -1.24 19.51 1.31
CA ILE A 4 -1.54 18.09 1.08
C ILE A 4 -0.24 17.30 1.19
N ILE A 5 -0.13 16.44 2.20
CA ILE A 5 1.08 15.68 2.54
C ILE A 5 1.01 14.19 2.16
N GLY A 6 -0.10 13.75 1.58
CA GLY A 6 -0.30 12.36 1.20
C GLY A 6 -1.69 12.10 0.65
N PHE A 7 -1.82 11.01 -0.11
CA PHE A 7 -3.09 10.58 -0.68
C PHE A 7 -3.10 9.06 -0.89
N VAL A 8 -4.31 8.52 -1.04
CA VAL A 8 -4.57 7.15 -1.47
C VAL A 8 -5.64 7.16 -2.55
N THR A 9 -5.47 6.35 -3.59
CA THR A 9 -6.52 6.08 -4.56
C THR A 9 -6.99 4.63 -4.36
N LEU A 10 -8.32 4.45 -4.31
CA LEU A 10 -8.97 3.18 -4.05
C LEU A 10 -9.96 2.89 -5.18
N GLN A 11 -9.95 1.65 -5.66
CA GLN A 11 -11.03 1.09 -6.46
C GLN A 11 -11.98 0.32 -5.52
N PRO A 12 -13.15 0.88 -5.16
CA PRO A 12 -13.96 0.31 -4.08
C PRO A 12 -14.51 -1.08 -4.39
N ALA A 13 -14.85 -1.34 -5.66
CA ALA A 13 -15.44 -2.62 -6.06
C ALA A 13 -14.48 -3.80 -5.89
N SER A 14 -13.18 -3.58 -6.14
CA SER A 14 -12.11 -4.57 -6.05
C SER A 14 -11.31 -4.48 -4.75
N ALA A 15 -11.53 -3.46 -3.93
CA ALA A 15 -10.70 -3.09 -2.78
C ALA A 15 -9.20 -2.93 -3.15
N TYR A 16 -8.93 -2.48 -4.37
CA TYR A 16 -7.57 -2.33 -4.88
C TYR A 16 -7.05 -0.91 -4.63
N VAL A 17 -5.92 -0.79 -3.94
CA VAL A 17 -5.20 0.46 -3.75
C VAL A 17 -4.26 0.64 -4.94
N ASP A 18 -4.58 1.63 -5.76
CA ASP A 18 -3.87 1.88 -7.01
C ASP A 18 -2.63 2.76 -6.76
N HIS A 19 -2.76 3.78 -5.92
CA HIS A 19 -1.66 4.63 -5.48
C HIS A 19 -1.73 4.90 -3.97
N LEU A 20 -0.58 4.86 -3.32
CA LEU A 20 -0.37 5.38 -1.97
C LEU A 20 0.87 6.26 -1.98
N PHE A 21 0.71 7.52 -1.61
CA PHE A 21 1.81 8.45 -1.51
C PHE A 21 1.78 9.16 -0.16
N VAL A 22 2.96 9.30 0.43
CA VAL A 22 3.20 10.11 1.63
C VAL A 22 4.47 10.90 1.38
N ASP A 23 4.37 12.21 1.57
CA ASP A 23 5.48 13.15 1.53
C ASP A 23 6.60 12.67 2.47
N GLU A 24 7.85 12.83 2.03
CA GLU A 24 9.01 12.23 2.71
C GLU A 24 9.17 12.72 4.16
N ASP A 25 8.91 14.01 4.41
CA ASP A 25 9.03 14.63 5.73
C ASP A 25 7.97 14.11 6.71
N TRP A 26 6.92 13.47 6.20
CA TRP A 26 5.78 12.96 6.97
C TRP A 26 5.73 11.43 7.04
N ARG A 27 6.75 10.75 6.51
CA ARG A 27 6.90 9.30 6.66
C ARG A 27 7.21 8.96 8.11
N PHE A 28 6.88 7.72 8.50
CA PHE A 28 7.04 7.22 9.87
C PHE A 28 6.20 7.93 10.95
N CYS A 29 5.40 8.94 10.60
CA CYS A 29 4.43 9.59 11.49
C CYS A 29 3.03 8.95 11.47
N GLY A 30 2.86 7.79 10.81
CA GLY A 30 1.59 7.08 10.74
C GLY A 30 0.61 7.57 9.66
N VAL A 31 0.97 8.57 8.84
CA VAL A 31 0.11 9.10 7.76
C VAL A 31 -0.36 8.00 6.80
N GLY A 32 0.57 7.19 6.30
CA GLY A 32 0.23 6.08 5.40
C GLY A 32 -0.70 5.04 6.04
N ARG A 33 -0.53 4.77 7.34
CA ARG A 33 -1.43 3.86 8.09
C ARG A 33 -2.84 4.44 8.18
N GLY A 34 -2.97 5.74 8.45
CA GLY A 34 -4.26 6.43 8.50
C GLY A 34 -4.99 6.40 7.16
N LEU A 35 -4.28 6.70 6.07
CA LEU A 35 -4.83 6.63 4.71
C LEU A 35 -5.34 5.22 4.36
N LEU A 36 -4.54 4.19 4.66
CA LEU A 36 -4.93 2.79 4.43
C LEU A 36 -6.10 2.35 5.31
N HIS A 37 -6.19 2.83 6.55
CA HIS A 37 -7.33 2.55 7.41
C HIS A 37 -8.63 3.10 6.82
N VAL A 38 -8.64 4.38 6.39
CA VAL A 38 -9.82 4.98 5.74
C VAL A 38 -10.19 4.25 4.46
N ALA A 39 -9.21 3.86 3.64
CA ALA A 39 -9.46 3.07 2.43
C ALA A 39 -10.10 1.72 2.75
N ARG A 40 -9.65 1.04 3.82
CA ARG A 40 -10.22 -0.26 4.24
C ARG A 40 -11.66 -0.10 4.72
N GLU A 41 -11.95 0.90 5.55
CA GLU A 41 -13.31 1.20 6.01
C GLU A 41 -14.23 1.49 4.81
N SER A 42 -13.74 2.26 3.82
CA SER A 42 -14.50 2.55 2.60
C SER A 42 -14.74 1.32 1.72
N ALA A 43 -13.82 0.35 1.69
CA ALA A 43 -13.97 -0.87 0.90
C ALA A 43 -14.81 -1.95 1.60
N GLY A 44 -14.91 -1.89 2.93
CA GLY A 44 -15.61 -2.88 3.76
C GLY A 44 -15.01 -4.29 3.73
N ARG A 45 -13.77 -4.44 3.23
CA ARG A 45 -13.05 -5.72 3.08
C ARG A 45 -11.53 -5.49 3.05
N PRO A 46 -10.70 -6.54 3.17
CA PRO A 46 -9.26 -6.41 3.05
C PRO A 46 -8.84 -5.75 1.73
N LEU A 47 -7.83 -4.89 1.80
CA LEU A 47 -7.28 -4.18 0.65
C LEU A 47 -6.27 -5.05 -0.09
N THR A 48 -6.13 -4.82 -1.39
CA THR A 48 -5.07 -5.41 -2.22
C THR A 48 -4.23 -4.30 -2.87
N LEU A 49 -2.94 -4.56 -3.09
CA LEU A 49 -2.09 -3.72 -3.92
C LEU A 49 -0.92 -4.52 -4.48
N ASP A 50 -0.33 -4.00 -5.56
CA ASP A 50 0.91 -4.49 -6.10
C ASP A 50 2.06 -3.54 -5.73
N VAL A 51 3.18 -4.07 -5.25
CA VAL A 51 4.37 -3.30 -4.90
C VAL A 51 5.59 -3.81 -5.65
N ASP A 52 6.38 -2.89 -6.22
CA ASP A 52 7.63 -3.23 -6.88
C ASP A 52 8.58 -3.92 -5.88
N THR A 53 9.17 -5.05 -6.30
CA THR A 53 10.12 -5.83 -5.51
C THR A 53 11.33 -5.02 -5.03
N LYS A 54 11.74 -3.99 -5.79
CA LYS A 54 12.83 -3.05 -5.47
C LYS A 54 12.43 -1.99 -4.46
N ASN A 55 11.13 -1.75 -4.25
CA ASN A 55 10.65 -0.79 -3.26
C ASN A 55 10.71 -1.40 -1.83
N THR A 56 11.93 -1.59 -1.35
CA THR A 56 12.20 -2.20 -0.04
C THR A 56 11.59 -1.42 1.11
N GLY A 57 11.49 -0.10 1.00
CA GLY A 57 10.85 0.77 1.99
C GLY A 57 9.36 0.47 2.13
N ALA A 58 8.61 0.51 1.02
CA ALA A 58 7.18 0.20 1.03
C ALA A 58 6.92 -1.24 1.50
N ARG A 59 7.72 -2.21 1.03
CA ARG A 59 7.58 -3.62 1.44
C ARG A 59 7.77 -3.81 2.95
N LYS A 60 8.76 -3.15 3.56
CA LYS A 60 8.95 -3.18 5.03
C LYS A 60 7.78 -2.51 5.75
N ALA A 61 7.28 -1.39 5.24
CA ALA A 61 6.12 -0.71 5.80
C ALA A 61 4.88 -1.61 5.78
N TYR A 62 4.50 -2.19 4.64
CA TYR A 62 3.36 -3.10 4.53
C TYR A 62 3.50 -4.33 5.44
N LYS A 63 4.69 -4.94 5.50
CA LYS A 63 4.97 -6.03 6.45
C LYS A 63 4.74 -5.62 7.90
N SER A 64 5.20 -4.43 8.30
CA SER A 64 4.98 -3.91 9.67
C SER A 64 3.51 -3.62 9.99
N LEU A 65 2.71 -3.35 8.96
CA LEU A 65 1.26 -3.18 9.05
C LEU A 65 0.49 -4.52 9.00
N GLY A 66 1.21 -5.65 8.95
CA GLY A 66 0.62 -6.98 8.91
C GLY A 66 0.15 -7.44 7.52
N TRP A 67 0.54 -6.77 6.44
CA TRP A 67 0.16 -7.22 5.09
C TRP A 67 0.92 -8.49 4.71
N HIS A 68 0.27 -9.35 3.94
CA HIS A 68 0.81 -10.65 3.53
C HIS A 68 0.84 -10.78 2.00
N VAL A 69 1.79 -11.57 1.49
CA VAL A 69 1.88 -11.84 0.04
C VAL A 69 0.76 -12.80 -0.37
N ALA A 70 -0.08 -12.39 -1.32
CA ALA A 70 -1.16 -13.22 -1.86
C ALA A 70 -0.79 -13.91 -3.17
N ALA A 71 0.04 -13.26 -4.00
CA ALA A 71 0.61 -13.83 -5.21
C ALA A 71 1.89 -13.08 -5.57
N SER A 72 2.89 -13.79 -6.10
CA SER A 72 4.06 -13.16 -6.72
C SER A 72 3.82 -13.15 -8.23
N ALA A 73 3.66 -11.96 -8.83
CA ALA A 73 3.54 -11.84 -10.28
C ALA A 73 4.93 -11.50 -10.85
N GLY A 74 5.59 -12.49 -11.44
CA GLY A 74 6.84 -12.26 -12.17
C GLY A 74 7.61 -13.55 -12.45
N GLU A 75 8.10 -13.68 -13.68
CA GLU A 75 9.14 -14.64 -14.01
C GLU A 75 10.43 -14.30 -13.22
N PRO A 76 11.19 -15.29 -12.74
CA PRO A 76 12.47 -15.03 -12.09
C PRO A 76 13.44 -14.33 -13.07
N GLY A 77 13.67 -13.02 -12.88
CA GLY A 77 14.66 -12.25 -13.64
C GLY A 77 14.21 -10.88 -14.14
N THR A 78 12.90 -10.61 -14.22
CA THR A 78 12.34 -9.29 -14.51
C THR A 78 11.94 -8.57 -13.22
N ALA A 79 11.98 -7.23 -13.21
CA ALA A 79 11.59 -6.43 -12.05
C ALA A 79 10.12 -6.72 -11.70
N GLY A 80 9.89 -7.65 -10.77
CA GLY A 80 8.57 -8.16 -10.46
C GLY A 80 7.81 -7.22 -9.52
N HIS A 81 6.48 -7.30 -9.60
CA HIS A 81 5.59 -6.77 -8.58
C HIS A 81 5.09 -7.93 -7.70
N ILE A 82 4.96 -7.70 -6.40
CA ILE A 82 4.30 -8.66 -5.51
C ILE A 82 2.94 -8.12 -5.10
N ARG A 83 1.93 -8.99 -5.14
CA ARG A 83 0.59 -8.66 -4.65
C ARG A 83 0.53 -8.88 -3.15
N LEU A 84 0.11 -7.84 -2.43
CA LEU A 84 -0.12 -7.86 -1.00
C LEU A 84 -1.61 -7.76 -0.69
N VAL A 85 -2.02 -8.39 0.40
CA VAL A 85 -3.37 -8.29 0.99
C VAL A 85 -3.23 -7.76 2.41
N SER A 86 -4.10 -6.82 2.81
CA SER A 86 -4.14 -6.30 4.18
C SER A 86 -4.66 -7.36 5.17
N PRO A 87 -4.41 -7.21 6.49
CA PRO A 87 -5.17 -7.92 7.51
C PRO A 87 -6.67 -7.64 7.41
#